data_AF-A0A1F9B8Q6-F1
#
_entry.id   AF-A0A1F9B8Q6-F1
#
_cell.length_a   1.000
_cell.length_b   1.000
_cell.length_c   1.000
_cell.angle_alpha   90.00
_cell.angle_beta   90.00
_cell.angle_gamma   90.00
#
_symmetry.space_group_name_H-M   'P 1'
#
loop_
_entity.id
_entity.type
_entity.pdbx_description
1 polymer ?
#
loop_
_entity_poly.entity_id
_entity_poly.type
_entity_poly.pdbx_seq_one_letter_code
_entity_poly.pdbx_strand_id
1 'polypeptide(L)'
;MLLKSFGCALHVLVTGSMEKRIQRVMDEKKISREVAVKLIERSDHDKRGFARFAFDEDWLNPHLYDLIVNTDKLSTDAAVEMIVRSAKSDEIKACGIDSVKELGMLSLYRNAESALLEAGVLNPHLFVEAEAEDTLRIYGIVSTGEEKRGVEDALKKIKAAKRIINDIQVNPAAFTGA
;
A
#
# COMPACT_ATOMS: atom_id res chain seq x y z
N MET A 1 -3.47 -0.86 -3.69
CA MET A 1 -2.23 -1.18 -2.95
C MET A 1 -2.04 -0.34 -1.70
N LEU A 2 -2.20 0.99 -1.78
CA LEU A 2 -2.07 1.87 -0.61
C LEU A 2 -2.90 1.42 0.60
N LEU A 3 -4.12 0.92 0.37
CA LEU A 3 -5.00 0.40 1.40
C LEU A 3 -5.00 -1.14 1.47
N LYS A 4 -4.01 -1.83 0.90
CA LYS A 4 -3.97 -3.31 0.85
C LYS A 4 -4.04 -3.93 2.25
N SER A 5 -3.45 -3.28 3.24
CA SER A 5 -3.44 -3.76 4.62
C SER A 5 -4.75 -3.52 5.38
N PHE A 6 -5.73 -2.86 4.77
CA PHE A 6 -7.00 -2.52 5.41
C PHE A 6 -8.03 -3.61 5.15
N GLY A 7 -8.45 -4.30 6.21
CA GLY A 7 -9.45 -5.38 6.11
C GLY A 7 -10.81 -4.89 5.57
N CYS A 8 -11.11 -3.60 5.71
CA CYS A 8 -12.34 -2.97 5.17
C CYS A 8 -12.27 -2.62 3.68
N ALA A 9 -11.08 -2.64 3.07
CA ALA A 9 -10.91 -2.14 1.71
C ALA A 9 -11.01 -3.30 0.72
N LEU A 10 -12.11 -3.34 -0.05
CA LEU A 10 -12.25 -4.30 -1.14
C LEU A 10 -11.47 -3.82 -2.38
N HIS A 11 -10.45 -4.57 -2.77
CA HIS A 11 -9.62 -4.29 -3.94
C HIS A 11 -10.12 -5.07 -5.15
N VAL A 12 -10.62 -4.37 -6.16
CA VAL A 12 -11.18 -4.99 -7.36
C VAL A 12 -10.37 -4.61 -8.60
N LEU A 13 -9.97 -5.61 -9.40
CA LEU A 13 -9.42 -5.41 -10.73
C LEU A 13 -10.49 -5.71 -11.78
N VAL A 14 -10.93 -4.68 -12.50
CA VAL A 14 -11.81 -4.86 -13.67
C VAL A 14 -10.94 -5.00 -14.92
N THR A 15 -11.05 -6.15 -15.58
CA THR A 15 -10.24 -6.49 -16.75
C THR A 15 -11.11 -6.82 -17.97
N GLY A 16 -10.48 -6.97 -19.13
CA GLY A 16 -11.09 -7.35 -20.39
C GLY A 16 -10.04 -7.37 -21.51
N SER A 17 -10.31 -8.14 -22.55
CA SER A 17 -9.53 -8.20 -23.78
C SER A 17 -9.33 -6.82 -24.40
N MET A 18 -8.20 -6.65 -25.10
CA MET A 18 -7.88 -5.41 -25.80
C MET A 18 -9.03 -4.97 -26.72
N GLU A 19 -9.62 -5.89 -27.49
CA GLU A 19 -10.75 -5.61 -28.39
C GLU A 19 -11.97 -5.04 -27.67
N LYS A 20 -12.38 -5.64 -26.54
CA LYS A 20 -13.53 -5.15 -25.77
C LYS A 20 -13.27 -3.77 -25.17
N ARG A 21 -12.04 -3.53 -24.70
CA ARG A 21 -11.63 -2.20 -24.20
C ARG A 21 -11.64 -1.16 -25.32
N ILE A 22 -11.10 -1.50 -26.49
CA ILE A 22 -11.11 -0.64 -27.69
C ILE A 22 -12.55 -0.25 -28.04
N GLN A 23 -13.43 -1.24 -28.19
CA GLN A 23 -14.83 -1.00 -28.55
C GLN A 23 -15.50 -0.05 -27.55
N ARG A 24 -15.34 -0.30 -26.25
CA ARG A 24 -15.88 0.55 -25.18
C ARG A 24 -15.35 1.98 -25.27
N VAL A 25 -14.04 2.16 -25.42
CA VAL A 25 -13.41 3.48 -25.51
C VAL A 25 -13.85 4.23 -26.76
N MET A 26 -13.98 3.55 -27.91
CA MET A 26 -14.52 4.12 -29.13
C MET A 26 -15.96 4.58 -28.95
N ASP A 27 -16.81 3.75 -28.33
CA ASP A 27 -18.22 4.04 -28.13
C ASP A 27 -18.47 5.20 -27.16
N GLU A 28 -17.70 5.26 -26.07
CA GLU A 28 -17.80 6.30 -25.04
C GLU A 28 -17.22 7.64 -25.51
N LYS A 29 -16.06 7.62 -26.17
CA LYS A 29 -15.33 8.85 -26.54
C LYS A 29 -15.57 9.30 -27.99
N LYS A 30 -16.26 8.49 -28.80
CA LYS A 30 -16.53 8.74 -30.23
C LYS A 30 -15.27 9.02 -31.03
N ILE A 31 -14.28 8.12 -30.91
CA ILE A 31 -12.97 8.23 -31.55
C ILE A 31 -12.66 7.01 -32.43
N SER A 32 -11.63 7.12 -33.28
CA SER A 32 -11.17 6.01 -34.09
C SER A 32 -10.51 4.91 -33.25
N ARG A 33 -10.42 3.71 -33.84
CA ARG A 33 -9.75 2.55 -33.26
C ARG A 33 -8.29 2.83 -32.93
N GLU A 34 -7.56 3.47 -33.84
CA GLU A 34 -6.14 3.78 -33.68
C GLU A 34 -5.90 4.72 -32.51
N VAL A 35 -6.79 5.70 -32.32
CA VAL A 35 -6.73 6.62 -31.17
C VAL A 35 -7.09 5.87 -29.89
N ALA A 36 -8.11 5.02 -29.90
CA ALA A 36 -8.52 4.23 -28.74
C ALA A 36 -7.40 3.30 -28.24
N VAL A 37 -6.70 2.59 -29.15
CA VAL A 37 -5.54 1.74 -28.83
C VAL A 37 -4.48 2.55 -28.09
N LYS A 38 -4.05 3.69 -28.67
CA LYS A 38 -3.00 4.54 -28.06
C LYS A 38 -3.40 5.06 -26.69
N LEU A 39 -4.67 5.44 -26.49
CA LEU A 39 -5.17 5.88 -25.19
C LEU A 39 -5.12 4.77 -24.13
N ILE A 40 -5.51 3.55 -24.53
CA ILE A 40 -5.49 2.39 -23.64
C ILE A 40 -4.04 2.02 -23.28
N GLU A 41 -3.15 1.93 -24.26
CA GLU A 41 -1.73 1.62 -24.03
C GLU A 41 -1.07 2.66 -23.13
N ARG A 42 -1.32 3.94 -23.36
CA ARG A 42 -0.83 5.02 -22.50
C ARG A 42 -1.37 4.89 -21.08
N SER A 43 -2.67 4.68 -20.92
CA SER A 43 -3.28 4.50 -19.59
C SER A 43 -2.70 3.30 -18.84
N ASP A 44 -2.48 2.17 -19.52
CA ASP A 44 -1.89 0.97 -18.93
C ASP A 44 -0.41 1.18 -18.58
N HIS A 45 0.34 1.90 -19.43
CA HIS A 45 1.72 2.29 -19.15
C HIS A 45 1.80 3.20 -17.91
N ASP A 46 0.95 4.22 -17.84
CA ASP A 46 0.92 5.17 -16.72
C ASP A 46 0.58 4.47 -15.40
N LYS A 47 -0.41 3.55 -15.40
CA LYS A 47 -0.74 2.73 -14.21
C LYS A 47 0.43 1.85 -13.78
N ARG A 48 1.11 1.19 -14.72
CA ARG A 48 2.29 0.37 -14.42
C ARG A 48 3.42 1.21 -13.84
N GLY A 49 3.69 2.36 -14.45
CA GLY A 49 4.72 3.31 -13.99
C GLY A 49 4.44 3.78 -12.57
N PHE A 50 3.20 4.19 -12.30
CA PHE A 50 2.78 4.62 -10.96
C PHE A 50 2.89 3.50 -9.92
N ALA A 51 2.39 2.29 -10.22
CA ALA A 51 2.43 1.17 -9.28
C ALA A 51 3.87 0.75 -8.92
N ARG A 52 4.76 0.69 -9.92
CA ARG A 52 6.18 0.40 -9.70
C ARG A 52 6.87 1.50 -8.92
N PHE A 53 6.66 2.76 -9.30
CA PHE A 53 7.32 3.89 -8.65
C PHE A 53 6.88 4.07 -7.20
N ALA A 54 5.57 3.99 -6.92
CA ALA A 54 5.01 4.30 -5.61
C ALA A 54 4.98 3.11 -4.64
N PHE A 55 4.95 1.88 -5.16
CA PHE A 55 4.73 0.68 -4.34
C PHE A 55 5.67 -0.49 -4.67
N ASP A 56 6.62 -0.33 -5.60
CA ASP A 56 7.51 -1.40 -6.10
C ASP A 56 6.77 -2.66 -6.58
N GLU A 57 5.58 -2.48 -7.17
CA GLU A 57 4.66 -3.58 -7.47
C GLU A 57 4.16 -3.55 -8.91
N ASP A 58 3.83 -4.74 -9.44
CA ASP A 58 3.14 -4.85 -10.71
C ASP A 58 1.63 -4.73 -10.49
N TRP A 59 1.01 -3.71 -11.07
CA TRP A 59 -0.44 -3.48 -10.98
C TRP A 59 -1.29 -4.65 -11.51
N LEU A 60 -0.73 -5.59 -12.28
CA LEU A 60 -1.46 -6.79 -12.71
C LEU A 60 -1.21 -8.02 -11.81
N ASN A 61 -0.45 -7.87 -10.73
CA ASN A 61 -0.24 -8.94 -9.76
C ASN A 61 -1.60 -9.31 -9.11
N PRO A 62 -2.09 -10.55 -9.28
CA PRO A 62 -3.40 -10.96 -8.77
C PRO A 62 -3.49 -10.92 -7.24
N HIS A 63 -2.36 -11.03 -6.54
CA HIS A 63 -2.30 -10.95 -5.07
C HIS A 63 -2.57 -9.54 -4.50
N LEU A 64 -2.79 -8.55 -5.37
CA LEU A 64 -3.15 -7.19 -4.98
C LEU A 64 -4.66 -6.96 -4.92
N TYR A 65 -5.45 -7.96 -5.29
CA TYR A 65 -6.89 -7.86 -5.49
C TYR A 65 -7.63 -8.99 -4.79
N ASP A 66 -8.76 -8.65 -4.18
CA ASP A 66 -9.69 -9.61 -3.58
C ASP A 66 -10.64 -10.18 -4.62
N LEU A 67 -10.92 -9.41 -5.68
CA LEU A 67 -11.79 -9.80 -6.78
C LEU A 67 -11.25 -9.31 -8.13
N ILE A 68 -11.16 -10.22 -9.11
CA ILE A 68 -10.81 -9.89 -10.49
C ILE A 68 -12.02 -10.17 -11.38
N VAL A 69 -12.56 -9.14 -12.03
CA VAL A 69 -13.78 -9.22 -12.84
C VAL A 69 -13.43 -9.02 -14.31
N ASN A 70 -13.55 -10.07 -15.11
CA ASN A 70 -13.37 -9.98 -16.57
C ASN A 70 -14.71 -9.62 -17.25
N THR A 71 -14.73 -8.46 -17.92
CA THR A 71 -15.90 -7.89 -18.61
C THR A 71 -16.00 -8.27 -20.09
N ASP A 72 -15.27 -9.29 -20.55
CA ASP A 72 -15.39 -9.79 -21.92
C ASP A 72 -16.75 -10.46 -22.17
N LYS A 73 -17.21 -11.21 -21.16
CA LYS A 73 -18.48 -11.95 -21.19
C LYS A 73 -19.52 -11.41 -20.21
N LEU A 74 -19.08 -10.83 -19.10
CA LEU A 74 -19.98 -10.26 -18.10
C LEU A 74 -20.47 -8.88 -18.56
N SER A 75 -21.78 -8.65 -18.43
CA SER A 75 -22.34 -7.31 -18.59
C SER A 75 -21.84 -6.40 -17.47
N THR A 76 -21.91 -5.08 -17.69
CA THR A 76 -21.62 -4.10 -16.65
C THR A 76 -22.49 -4.33 -15.41
N ASP A 77 -23.78 -4.61 -15.59
CA ASP A 77 -24.71 -4.84 -14.48
C ASP A 77 -24.33 -6.07 -13.66
N ALA A 78 -23.96 -7.18 -14.30
CA ALA A 78 -23.51 -8.39 -13.61
C ALA A 78 -22.20 -8.13 -12.82
N ALA A 79 -21.27 -7.39 -13.41
CA ALA A 79 -20.03 -7.00 -12.73
C ALA A 79 -20.32 -6.12 -11.50
N VAL A 80 -21.23 -5.14 -11.64
CA VAL A 80 -21.65 -4.26 -10.53
C VAL A 80 -22.31 -5.07 -9.42
N GLU A 81 -23.22 -5.99 -9.74
CA GLU A 81 -23.88 -6.84 -8.75
C GLU A 81 -22.87 -7.66 -7.94
N MET A 82 -21.90 -8.29 -8.60
CA MET A 82 -20.83 -9.05 -7.94
C MET A 82 -20.01 -8.19 -6.98
N ILE A 83 -19.61 -6.99 -7.43
CA ILE A 83 -18.80 -6.07 -6.63
C ILE A 83 -19.61 -5.57 -5.42
N VAL A 84 -20.85 -5.14 -5.63
CA VAL A 84 -21.73 -4.63 -4.57
C VAL A 84 -22.03 -5.72 -3.54
N ARG A 85 -22.27 -6.95 -3.97
CA ARG A 85 -22.48 -8.07 -3.05
C ARG A 85 -21.23 -8.36 -2.23
N SER A 86 -20.06 -8.37 -2.86
CA SER A 86 -18.77 -8.60 -2.18
C SER A 86 -18.48 -7.50 -1.15
N ALA A 87 -18.71 -6.24 -1.52
CA ALA A 87 -18.53 -5.09 -0.63
C ALA A 87 -19.50 -5.08 0.56
N LYS A 88 -20.63 -5.79 0.46
CA LYS A 88 -21.63 -5.92 1.52
C LYS A 88 -21.43 -7.13 2.43
N SER A 89 -20.42 -7.96 2.17
CA SER A 89 -20.07 -9.11 3.01
C SER A 89 -19.68 -8.66 4.43
N ASP A 90 -19.88 -9.54 5.40
CA ASP A 90 -19.62 -9.22 6.81
C ASP A 90 -18.11 -9.06 7.05
N GLU A 91 -17.29 -9.82 6.32
CA GLU A 91 -15.84 -9.74 6.34
C GLU A 91 -15.32 -8.34 5.97
N ILE A 92 -15.91 -7.72 4.94
CA ILE A 92 -15.54 -6.36 4.49
C ILE A 92 -16.16 -5.28 5.38
N LYS A 93 -17.39 -5.49 5.87
CA LYS A 93 -18.10 -4.50 6.72
C LYS A 93 -17.59 -4.43 8.15
N ALA A 94 -17.11 -5.54 8.72
CA ALA A 94 -16.76 -5.63 10.14
C ALA A 94 -15.70 -4.60 10.58
N CYS A 95 -14.92 -4.06 9.63
CA CYS A 95 -13.82 -3.14 9.91
C CYS A 95 -14.25 -1.65 9.97
N GLY A 96 -15.54 -1.30 9.78
CA GLY A 96 -15.99 0.11 9.66
C GLY A 96 -15.76 1.04 10.86
N ILE A 97 -15.45 0.53 12.06
CA ILE A 97 -15.03 1.34 13.23
C ILE A 97 -13.49 1.37 13.37
N ASP A 98 -12.80 0.32 12.92
CA ASP A 98 -11.34 0.18 12.99
C ASP A 98 -10.60 0.81 11.81
N SER A 99 -11.28 1.16 10.70
CA SER A 99 -10.62 1.69 9.49
C SER A 99 -9.92 3.03 9.71
N VAL A 100 -10.50 3.95 10.50
CA VAL A 100 -9.88 5.24 10.82
C VAL A 100 -8.65 5.04 11.71
N LYS A 101 -8.73 4.07 12.62
CA LYS A 101 -7.64 3.69 13.50
C LYS A 101 -6.49 3.06 12.72
N GLU A 102 -6.77 2.13 11.82
CA GLU A 102 -5.80 1.55 10.89
C GLU A 102 -5.16 2.62 10.00
N LEU A 103 -5.92 3.65 9.57
CA LEU A 103 -5.41 4.76 8.77
C LEU A 103 -4.44 5.63 9.59
N GLY A 104 -4.80 5.89 10.85
CA GLY A 104 -3.93 6.56 11.80
C GLY A 104 -2.62 5.78 12.02
N MET A 105 -2.73 4.46 12.24
CA MET A 105 -1.57 3.58 12.42
C MET A 105 -0.67 3.52 11.17
N LEU A 106 -1.23 3.38 9.97
CA LEU A 106 -0.45 3.37 8.73
C LEU A 106 0.24 4.71 8.50
N SER A 107 -0.47 5.83 8.70
CA SER A 107 0.08 7.18 8.60
C SER A 107 1.25 7.36 9.57
N LEU A 108 1.08 6.92 10.82
CA LEU A 108 2.12 6.97 11.85
C LEU A 108 3.35 6.15 11.45
N TYR A 109 3.14 4.92 10.96
CA TYR A 109 4.20 4.05 10.48
C TYR A 109 4.98 4.66 9.31
N ARG A 110 4.31 5.21 8.29
CA ARG A 110 4.99 5.84 7.14
C ARG A 110 5.76 7.10 7.53
N ASN A 111 5.23 7.88 8.45
CA ASN A 111 5.97 9.03 9.00
C ASN A 111 7.23 8.57 9.75
N ALA A 112 7.17 7.43 10.45
CA ALA A 112 8.31 6.83 11.14
C ALA A 112 9.39 6.36 10.17
N GLU A 113 9.02 5.62 9.12
CA GLU A 113 9.96 5.23 8.06
C GLU A 113 10.62 6.44 7.39
N SER A 114 9.82 7.46 7.02
CA SER A 114 10.33 8.68 6.39
C SER A 114 11.35 9.38 7.30
N ALA A 115 11.04 9.53 8.59
CA ALA A 115 11.94 10.19 9.53
C ALA A 115 13.26 9.42 9.73
N LEU A 116 13.23 8.09 9.71
CA LEU A 116 14.44 7.26 9.79
C LEU A 116 15.29 7.35 8.52
N LEU A 117 14.66 7.32 7.35
CA LEU A 117 15.34 7.49 6.07
C LEU A 117 16.00 8.87 5.97
N GLU A 118 15.29 9.93 6.37
CA GLU A 118 15.83 11.30 6.42
C GLU A 118 16.98 11.46 7.42
N ALA A 119 16.95 10.70 8.52
CA ALA A 119 18.03 10.66 9.50
C ALA A 119 19.22 9.78 9.07
N GLY A 120 19.15 9.15 7.89
CA GLY A 120 20.20 8.28 7.36
C GLY A 120 20.30 6.92 8.07
N VAL A 121 19.25 6.50 8.78
CA VAL A 121 19.20 5.20 9.45
C VAL A 121 18.86 4.13 8.42
N LEU A 122 19.87 3.37 8.00
CA LEU A 122 19.74 2.26 7.05
C LEU A 122 20.22 0.96 7.70
N ASN A 123 19.50 0.49 8.72
CA ASN A 123 19.81 -0.76 9.42
C ASN A 123 18.73 -1.82 9.12
N PRO A 124 19.06 -2.91 8.42
CA PRO A 124 18.09 -3.95 8.04
C PRO A 124 17.61 -4.80 9.22
N HIS A 125 18.21 -4.65 10.40
CA HIS A 125 17.83 -5.34 11.63
C HIS A 125 17.04 -4.44 12.59
N LEU A 126 16.59 -3.28 12.12
CA LEU A 126 15.74 -2.36 12.86
C LEU A 126 14.32 -2.39 12.27
N PHE A 127 13.35 -2.65 13.13
CA PHE A 127 11.96 -2.76 12.75
C PHE A 127 11.13 -1.74 13.52
N VAL A 128 10.17 -1.13 12.83
CA VAL A 128 9.22 -0.18 13.40
C VAL A 128 7.82 -0.72 13.18
N GLU A 129 7.00 -0.65 14.22
CA GLU A 129 5.60 -1.02 14.16
C GLU A 129 4.76 0.08 14.83
N ALA A 130 3.61 0.40 14.24
CA ALA A 130 2.59 1.20 14.92
C ALA A 130 1.71 0.25 15.73
N GLU A 131 1.72 0.36 17.07
CA GLU A 131 0.85 -0.44 17.95
C GLU A 131 -0.53 0.22 18.14
N ALA A 132 -0.58 1.55 18.00
CA ALA A 132 -1.80 2.34 18.06
C ALA A 132 -1.64 3.62 17.23
N GLU A 133 -2.70 4.43 17.12
CA GLU A 133 -2.71 5.68 16.34
C GLU A 133 -1.64 6.71 16.78
N ASP A 134 -1.16 6.61 18.02
CA ASP A 134 -0.16 7.52 18.60
C ASP A 134 1.02 6.78 19.26
N THR A 135 1.09 5.46 19.13
CA THR A 135 2.12 4.62 19.76
C THR A 135 2.95 3.90 18.70
N LEU A 136 4.25 4.18 18.69
CA LEU A 136 5.25 3.45 17.91
C LEU A 136 6.03 2.50 18.81
N ARG A 137 6.32 1.30 18.31
CA ARG A 137 7.31 0.38 18.86
C ARG A 137 8.46 0.26 17.89
N ILE A 138 9.68 0.38 18.41
CA ILE A 138 10.89 0.06 17.66
C ILE A 138 11.62 -1.05 18.39
N TYR A 139 12.02 -2.06 17.63
CA TYR A 139 12.78 -3.19 18.13
C TYR A 139 13.82 -3.60 17.09
N GLY A 140 14.82 -4.34 17.55
CA GLY A 140 15.91 -4.76 16.68
C GLY A 140 17.27 -4.60 17.33
N ILE A 141 18.30 -4.63 16.50
CA ILE A 141 19.69 -4.63 16.95
C ILE A 141 20.45 -3.48 16.30
N VAL A 142 21.15 -2.71 17.12
CA VAL A 142 22.06 -1.64 16.68
C VAL A 142 23.46 -1.90 17.19
N SER A 143 24.45 -1.39 16.45
CA SER A 143 25.87 -1.64 16.76
C SER A 143 26.36 -0.73 17.87
N THR A 144 25.78 0.47 17.97
CA THR A 144 26.26 1.53 18.86
C THR A 144 25.12 2.21 19.62
N GLY A 145 25.45 2.75 20.80
CA GLY A 145 24.51 3.61 21.54
C GLY A 145 24.25 4.95 20.86
N GLU A 146 25.12 5.38 19.93
CA GLU A 146 24.91 6.57 19.11
C GLU A 146 23.83 6.34 18.06
N GLU A 147 23.87 5.20 17.37
CA GLU A 147 22.83 4.76 16.46
C GLU A 147 21.47 4.64 17.16
N LYS A 148 21.44 4.04 18.37
CA LYS A 148 20.24 3.98 19.21
C LYS A 148 19.65 5.37 19.47
N ARG A 149 20.49 6.34 19.83
CA ARG A 149 20.06 7.72 20.12
C ARG A 149 19.57 8.44 18.86
N GLY A 150 20.25 8.25 17.73
CA GLY A 150 19.85 8.81 16.44
C GLY A 150 18.44 8.36 16.02
N VAL A 151 18.13 7.06 16.21
CA VAL A 151 16.80 6.51 15.97
C VAL A 151 15.75 7.14 16.89
N GLU A 152 16.03 7.24 18.19
CA GLU A 152 15.10 7.88 19.14
C GLU A 152 14.81 9.33 18.79
N ASP A 153 15.85 10.10 18.44
CA ASP A 153 15.73 11.53 18.18
C ASP A 153 15.05 11.81 16.83
N ALA A 154 15.21 10.93 15.84
CA ALA A 154 14.45 10.98 14.60
C ALA A 154 12.95 10.79 14.85
N LEU A 155 12.58 9.79 15.65
CA LEU A 155 11.18 9.44 15.88
C LEU A 155 10.46 10.40 16.84
N LYS A 156 11.17 11.02 17.79
CA LYS A 156 10.62 12.08 18.65
C LYS A 156 10.16 13.32 17.88
N LYS A 157 10.65 13.54 16.65
CA LYS A 157 10.22 14.68 15.81
C LYS A 157 8.81 14.50 15.24
N ILE A 158 8.27 13.28 15.27
CA ILE A 158 6.96 12.95 14.73
C ILE A 158 5.88 13.37 15.74
N LYS A 159 5.23 14.51 15.48
CA LYS A 159 4.18 15.06 16.36
C LYS A 159 3.02 14.10 16.62
N ALA A 160 2.75 13.18 15.68
CA ALA A 160 1.70 12.18 15.81
C ALA A 160 2.06 11.05 16.80
N ALA A 161 3.34 10.80 17.07
CA ALA A 161 3.80 9.78 18.01
C ALA A 161 3.87 10.35 19.44
N LYS A 162 2.83 10.12 20.25
CA LYS A 162 2.83 10.53 21.66
C LYS A 162 3.60 9.56 22.54
N ARG A 163 3.66 8.29 22.15
CA ARG A 163 4.35 7.24 22.90
C ARG A 163 5.28 6.45 21.98
N ILE A 164 6.51 6.25 22.44
CA ILE A 164 7.53 5.47 21.74
C ILE A 164 8.04 4.39 22.70
N ILE A 165 7.83 3.12 22.33
CA ILE A 165 8.34 1.95 23.04
C ILE A 165 9.65 1.54 22.37
N ASN A 166 10.76 1.63 23.09
CA ASN A 166 12.09 1.30 22.57
C ASN A 166 12.59 -0.03 23.15
N ASP A 167 12.49 -1.08 22.35
CA ASP A 167 13.02 -2.42 22.62
C ASP A 167 14.31 -2.71 21.83
N ILE A 168 15.02 -1.67 21.36
CA ILE A 168 16.29 -1.80 20.65
C ILE A 168 17.39 -2.29 21.60
N GLN A 169 18.05 -3.37 21.20
CA GLN A 169 19.23 -3.89 21.87
C GLN A 169 20.51 -3.38 21.21
N VAL A 170 21.44 -2.87 22.03
CA VAL A 170 22.77 -2.49 21.55
C VAL A 170 23.66 -3.71 21.66
N ASN A 171 24.07 -4.27 20.53
CA ASN A 171 25.00 -5.38 20.47
C ASN A 171 26.18 -5.03 19.56
N PRO A 172 27.31 -4.57 20.13
CA PRO A 172 28.51 -4.20 19.38
C PRO A 172 29.12 -5.34 18.56
N ALA A 173 28.81 -6.60 18.90
CA ALA A 173 29.34 -7.80 18.24
C ALA A 173 28.37 -8.40 17.21
N ALA A 174 27.16 -7.84 17.04
CA ALA A 174 26.16 -8.40 16.13
C ALA A 174 26.54 -8.30 14.64
N PHE A 175 27.52 -7.45 14.30
CA PHE A 175 27.91 -7.15 12.92
C PHE A 175 29.40 -7.38 12.64
N THR A 176 30.16 -7.92 13.59
CA THR A 176 31.58 -8.28 13.42
C THR A 176 31.74 -9.67 12.81
N GLY A 177 31.11 -9.88 11.66
CA GLY A 177 31.15 -11.14 10.91
C GLY A 177 31.04 -10.89 9.42
N ALA A 178 32.15 -10.47 8.80
CA ALA A 178 32.41 -10.56 7.37
C ALA A 178 33.78 -11.22 7.16
#